data_AF-A0A954UK78-F1
#
_entry.id   AF-A0A954UK78-F1
#
_cell.length_a   1.000
_cell.length_b   1.000
_cell.length_c   1.000
_cell.angle_alpha   90.00
_cell.angle_beta   90.00
_cell.angle_gamma   90.00
#
_symmetry.space_group_name_H-M   'P 1'
#
loop_
_entity.id
_entity.type
_entity.pdbx_description
1 polymer ?
#
loop_
_entity_poly.entity_id
_entity_poly.type
_entity_poly.pdbx_seq_one_letter_code
_entity_poly.pdbx_strand_id
1 'polypeptide(L)'
;MQNTTVRICARGCRYVSRLFLALVLMSSTVVLGQQADSPKWQAGVAVRRITPEKLLWMAGYGHRDHPAEGTLTELYAKAICLEDAESQRILLITLDLVGIDKALSDRIRDEIAETLQFDRAHV
;
A
#
# COMPACT_ATOMS: atom_id res chain seq x y z
N MET A 1 -70.10 -12.76 29.45
CA MET A 1 -68.92 -12.60 28.58
C MET A 1 -69.23 -11.51 27.57
N GLN A 2 -68.26 -10.63 27.34
CA GLN A 2 -68.20 -9.53 26.36
C GLN A 2 -69.04 -8.27 26.65
N ASN A 3 -68.32 -7.35 27.30
CA ASN A 3 -68.60 -5.96 27.58
C ASN A 3 -68.12 -5.13 26.38
N THR A 4 -68.87 -4.14 25.88
CA THR A 4 -68.26 -3.04 25.10
C THR A 4 -69.07 -1.76 25.22
N THR A 5 -68.52 -0.84 26.01
CA THR A 5 -68.96 0.54 26.19
C THR A 5 -68.24 1.41 25.17
N VAL A 6 -68.98 2.23 24.44
CA VAL A 6 -68.43 3.35 23.66
C VAL A 6 -68.15 4.50 24.61
N ARG A 7 -66.96 5.12 24.53
CA ARG A 7 -66.81 6.56 24.81
C ARG A 7 -65.53 7.12 24.18
N ILE A 8 -65.76 8.22 23.48
CA ILE A 8 -64.84 9.04 22.69
C ILE A 8 -63.79 9.65 23.63
N CYS A 9 -62.50 9.54 23.28
CA CYS A 9 -61.43 10.33 23.89
C CYS A 9 -60.80 11.22 22.81
N ALA A 10 -61.05 12.52 22.91
CA ALA A 10 -60.50 13.52 22.01
C ALA A 10 -59.90 14.67 22.82
N ARG A 11 -58.62 14.95 22.51
CA ARG A 11 -57.94 16.25 22.61
C ARG A 11 -57.31 16.62 23.95
N GLY A 12 -55.98 16.62 23.95
CA GLY A 12 -55.16 17.40 24.87
C GLY A 12 -53.78 16.80 25.01
N CYS A 13 -52.72 17.59 24.85
CA CYS A 13 -51.34 17.21 25.20
C CYS A 13 -50.56 16.30 24.20
N ARG A 14 -50.65 16.55 22.89
CA ARG A 14 -49.73 15.94 21.89
C ARG A 14 -48.61 16.87 21.41
N TYR A 15 -48.63 18.15 21.80
CA TYR A 15 -47.71 19.15 21.24
C TYR A 15 -46.40 19.33 22.04
N VAL A 16 -46.42 19.20 23.37
CA VAL A 16 -45.22 19.39 24.21
C VAL A 16 -44.19 18.27 23.98
N SER A 17 -44.68 17.05 23.70
CA SER A 17 -43.86 15.87 23.40
C SER A 17 -43.12 15.95 22.06
N ARG A 18 -43.67 16.69 21.08
CA ARG A 18 -43.06 16.83 19.75
C ARG A 18 -41.97 17.92 19.71
N LEU A 19 -42.10 18.99 20.51
CA LEU A 19 -41.07 20.02 20.60
C LEU A 19 -39.81 19.54 21.33
N PHE A 20 -39.95 18.71 22.38
CA PHE A 20 -38.80 18.15 23.10
C PHE A 20 -37.99 17.15 22.27
N LEU A 21 -38.65 16.37 21.41
CA LEU A 21 -37.97 15.40 20.54
C LEU A 21 -37.18 16.09 19.40
N ALA A 22 -37.68 17.22 18.89
CA ALA A 22 -36.99 18.00 17.87
C ALA A 22 -35.73 18.73 18.42
N LEU A 23 -35.77 19.16 19.68
CA LEU A 23 -34.63 19.84 20.32
C LEU A 23 -33.46 18.90 20.62
N VAL A 24 -33.75 17.63 20.95
CA VAL A 24 -32.73 16.58 21.19
C VAL A 24 -32.10 16.11 19.87
N LEU A 25 -32.85 16.09 18.76
CA LEU A 25 -32.32 15.75 17.44
C LEU A 25 -31.43 16.86 16.84
N MET A 26 -31.55 18.10 17.30
CA MET A 26 -30.72 19.24 16.84
C MET A 26 -29.39 19.36 17.60
N SER A 27 -29.22 18.68 18.75
CA SER A 27 -27.95 18.70 19.51
C SER A 27 -26.93 17.66 19.03
N SER A 28 -27.34 16.71 18.17
CA SER A 28 -26.43 15.86 17.41
C SER A 28 -25.80 16.65 16.27
N THR A 29 -25.17 17.78 16.60
CA THR A 29 -24.13 18.34 15.73
C THR A 29 -23.01 17.31 15.71
N VAL A 30 -22.99 16.52 14.64
CA VAL A 30 -21.89 15.61 14.34
C VAL A 30 -20.64 16.47 14.29
N VAL A 31 -19.82 16.39 15.34
CA VAL A 31 -18.44 16.85 15.28
C VAL A 31 -17.75 15.89 14.30
N LEU A 32 -17.74 16.26 13.02
CA LEU A 32 -16.78 15.73 12.06
C LEU A 32 -15.42 16.21 12.56
N GLY A 33 -14.81 15.44 13.46
CA GLY A 33 -13.40 15.58 13.74
C GLY A 33 -12.68 15.33 12.43
N GLN A 34 -12.13 16.38 11.81
CA GLN A 34 -11.08 16.20 10.84
C GLN A 34 -9.94 15.53 11.59
N GLN A 35 -9.82 14.21 11.46
CA GLN A 35 -8.55 13.55 11.75
C GLN A 35 -7.56 14.22 10.80
N ALA A 36 -6.62 14.98 11.37
CA ALA A 36 -5.44 15.38 10.64
C ALA A 36 -4.79 14.06 10.19
N ASP A 37 -4.93 13.74 8.90
CA ASP A 37 -4.24 12.60 8.34
C ASP A 37 -2.78 13.02 8.31
N SER A 38 -2.05 12.63 9.36
CA SER A 38 -0.62 12.86 9.39
C SER A 38 -0.05 12.29 8.10
N PRO A 39 0.85 13.01 7.41
CA PRO A 39 1.49 12.49 6.21
C PRO A 39 2.11 11.12 6.53
N LYS A 40 1.50 10.05 6.00
CA LYS A 40 1.90 8.66 6.26
C LYS A 40 2.73 8.16 5.12
N TRP A 41 3.97 7.82 5.43
CA TRP A 41 4.82 7.05 4.53
C TRP A 41 4.24 5.65 4.32
N GLN A 42 4.29 5.18 3.07
CA GLN A 42 3.99 3.80 2.71
C GLN A 42 5.26 3.11 2.20
N ALA A 43 5.35 1.80 2.44
CA ALA A 43 6.48 1.00 1.97
C ALA A 43 5.98 -0.33 1.40
N GLY A 44 6.44 -0.67 0.21
CA GLY A 44 6.28 -1.99 -0.42
C GLY A 44 7.63 -2.69 -0.51
N VAL A 45 7.68 -3.98 -0.22
CA VAL A 45 8.91 -4.79 -0.34
C VAL A 45 8.66 -6.01 -1.20
N ALA A 46 9.64 -6.38 -2.02
CA ALA A 46 9.60 -7.58 -2.84
C ALA A 46 10.97 -8.25 -2.90
N VAL A 47 10.98 -9.57 -2.98
CA VAL A 47 12.19 -10.38 -3.14
C VAL A 47 11.96 -11.43 -4.21
N ARG A 48 12.89 -11.54 -5.16
CA ARG A 48 12.85 -12.53 -6.24
C ARG A 48 14.17 -13.26 -6.32
N ARG A 49 14.11 -14.60 -6.33
CA ARG A 49 15.26 -15.46 -6.60
C ARG A 49 15.72 -15.26 -8.04
N ILE A 50 16.99 -14.95 -8.24
CA ILE A 50 17.63 -14.71 -9.54
C ILE A 50 18.77 -15.69 -9.85
N THR A 51 18.99 -16.69 -8.99
CA THR A 51 20.00 -17.73 -9.22
C THR A 51 19.77 -18.41 -10.56
N PRO A 52 20.78 -18.42 -11.45
CA PRO A 52 20.70 -19.14 -12.72
C PRO A 52 20.48 -20.64 -12.52
N GLU A 53 19.66 -21.25 -13.37
CA GLU A 53 19.47 -22.71 -13.37
C GLU A 53 20.68 -23.46 -13.93
N LYS A 54 21.44 -22.81 -14.83
CA LYS A 54 22.66 -23.35 -15.43
C LYS A 54 23.88 -22.78 -14.72
N LEU A 55 24.90 -23.61 -14.57
CA LEU A 55 26.18 -23.19 -14.02
C LEU A 55 26.91 -22.30 -15.02
N LEU A 56 27.31 -21.10 -14.57
CA LEU A 56 27.95 -20.07 -15.38
C LEU A 56 29.36 -19.78 -14.88
N TRP A 57 30.16 -19.11 -15.70
CA TRP A 57 31.40 -18.48 -15.26
C TRP A 57 31.10 -17.43 -14.19
N MET A 58 31.88 -17.42 -13.11
CA MET A 58 31.66 -16.51 -11.99
C MET A 58 32.35 -15.17 -12.25
N ALA A 59 31.55 -14.10 -12.27
CA ALA A 59 32.08 -12.74 -12.34
C ALA A 59 32.94 -12.44 -11.10
N GLY A 60 34.07 -11.73 -11.29
CA GLY A 60 35.03 -11.43 -10.23
C GLY A 60 36.10 -12.50 -9.97
N TYR A 61 35.98 -13.69 -10.57
CA TYR A 61 36.93 -14.79 -10.39
C TYR A 61 37.72 -15.12 -11.67
N GLY A 62 38.53 -14.17 -12.14
CA GLY A 62 39.20 -14.22 -13.45
C GLY A 62 40.25 -15.33 -13.64
N HIS A 63 40.68 -16.01 -12.58
CA HIS A 63 41.65 -17.12 -12.66
C HIS A 63 41.00 -18.50 -12.70
N ARG A 64 39.66 -18.60 -12.69
CA ARG A 64 38.99 -19.88 -12.84
C ARG A 64 39.19 -20.42 -14.26
N ASP A 65 39.26 -21.74 -14.37
CA ASP A 65 39.36 -22.50 -15.62
C ASP A 65 38.09 -23.32 -15.92
N HIS A 66 37.06 -23.23 -15.06
CA HIS A 66 35.76 -23.85 -15.24
C HIS A 66 34.61 -22.99 -14.66
N PRO A 67 33.35 -23.22 -15.12
CA PRO A 67 32.16 -22.62 -14.54
C PRO A 67 31.97 -22.89 -13.04
N ALA A 68 30.93 -22.33 -12.43
CA ALA A 68 30.51 -22.72 -11.09
C ALA A 68 30.27 -24.25 -11.02
N GLU A 69 30.52 -24.86 -9.87
CA GLU A 69 30.27 -26.31 -9.64
C GLU A 69 28.93 -26.56 -8.95
N GLY A 70 28.29 -25.51 -8.46
CA GLY A 70 27.03 -25.57 -7.74
C GLY A 70 26.62 -24.22 -7.16
N THR A 71 25.51 -24.22 -6.44
CA THR A 71 24.97 -23.06 -5.73
C THR A 71 25.00 -23.37 -4.24
N LEU A 72 25.75 -22.58 -3.46
CA LEU A 72 25.76 -22.69 -1.99
C LEU A 72 24.56 -21.97 -1.36
N THR A 73 24.29 -20.75 -1.83
CA THR A 73 23.14 -19.93 -1.42
C THR A 73 22.49 -19.32 -2.64
N GLU A 74 21.17 -19.15 -2.59
CA GLU A 74 20.44 -18.47 -3.66
C GLU A 74 20.79 -16.98 -3.72
N LEU A 75 20.82 -16.44 -4.93
CA LEU A 75 20.97 -15.03 -5.23
C LEU A 75 19.58 -14.40 -5.38
N TYR A 76 19.43 -13.16 -4.93
CA TYR A 76 18.17 -12.43 -4.99
C TYR A 76 18.31 -11.06 -5.63
N ALA A 77 17.23 -10.65 -6.32
CA ALA A 77 16.87 -9.26 -6.49
C ALA A 77 15.91 -8.88 -5.36
N LYS A 78 16.17 -7.76 -4.69
CA LYS A 78 15.32 -7.23 -3.62
C LYS A 78 14.94 -5.81 -3.96
N ALA A 79 13.69 -5.44 -3.72
CA ALA A 79 13.19 -4.12 -4.01
C ALA A 79 12.46 -3.56 -2.80
N ILE A 80 12.65 -2.27 -2.53
CA ILE A 80 11.82 -1.47 -1.64
C ILE A 80 11.30 -0.25 -2.39
N CYS A 81 9.99 -0.08 -2.40
CA CYS A 81 9.32 1.11 -2.88
C CYS A 81 8.87 1.91 -1.68
N LEU A 82 9.27 3.17 -1.59
CA LEU A 82 8.81 4.12 -0.57
C LEU A 82 7.92 5.15 -1.25
N GLU A 83 6.77 5.43 -0.65
CA GLU A 83 5.88 6.50 -1.06
C GLU A 83 5.71 7.47 0.10
N ASP A 84 5.95 8.75 -0.15
CA ASP A 84 5.71 9.81 0.83
C ASP A 84 4.23 10.26 0.82
N ALA A 85 3.91 11.24 1.65
CA ALA A 85 2.55 11.74 1.73
C ALA A 85 2.11 12.66 0.58
N GLU A 86 3.06 13.09 -0.25
CA GLU A 86 2.82 13.83 -1.49
C GLU A 86 2.73 12.87 -2.70
N SER A 87 2.60 11.57 -2.43
CA SER A 87 2.57 10.48 -3.41
C SER A 87 3.82 10.41 -4.29
N GLN A 88 4.95 10.94 -3.83
CA GLN A 88 6.24 10.76 -4.49
C GLN A 88 6.79 9.38 -4.16
N ARG A 89 7.20 8.65 -5.21
CA ARG A 89 7.67 7.28 -5.10
C ARG A 89 9.15 7.17 -5.45
N ILE A 90 9.91 6.47 -4.62
CA ILE A 90 11.30 6.05 -4.89
C ILE A 90 11.38 4.53 -4.79
N LEU A 91 12.04 3.91 -5.76
CA LEU A 91 12.31 2.50 -5.82
C LEU A 91 13.81 2.25 -5.66
N LEU A 92 14.19 1.48 -4.65
CA LEU A 92 15.56 1.00 -4.48
C LEU A 92 15.60 -0.50 -4.76
N ILE A 93 16.46 -0.89 -5.70
CA ILE A 93 16.69 -2.29 -6.05
C ILE A 93 18.12 -2.68 -5.68
N THR A 94 18.27 -3.78 -4.95
CA THR A 94 19.55 -4.42 -4.71
C THR A 94 19.60 -5.77 -5.39
N LEU A 95 20.79 -6.13 -5.87
CA LEU A 95 21.07 -7.41 -6.51
C LEU A 95 22.21 -8.08 -5.76
N ASP A 96 22.06 -9.35 -5.43
CA ASP A 96 23.13 -10.18 -4.87
C ASP A 96 24.13 -10.55 -5.98
N LEU A 97 24.73 -9.54 -6.62
CA LEU A 97 25.69 -9.64 -7.72
C LEU A 97 26.91 -8.78 -7.41
N VAL A 98 28.05 -9.12 -8.00
CA VAL A 98 29.27 -8.27 -7.91
C VAL A 98 29.06 -6.89 -8.53
N GLY A 99 28.18 -6.80 -9.54
CA GLY A 99 27.80 -5.58 -10.22
C GLY A 99 27.04 -5.90 -11.50
N ILE A 100 26.41 -4.87 -12.07
CA ILE A 100 25.84 -4.88 -13.42
C ILE A 100 26.46 -3.73 -14.21
N ASP A 101 26.58 -3.89 -15.52
CA ASP A 101 27.04 -2.78 -16.36
C ASP A 101 25.97 -1.68 -16.48
N LYS A 102 26.41 -0.51 -16.95
CA LYS A 102 25.54 0.66 -17.12
C LYS A 102 24.41 0.39 -18.12
N ALA A 103 24.65 -0.35 -19.19
CA ALA A 103 23.65 -0.59 -20.21
C ALA A 103 22.50 -1.46 -19.67
N LEU A 104 22.81 -2.48 -18.88
CA LEU A 104 21.81 -3.29 -18.19
C LEU A 104 21.05 -2.47 -17.14
N SER A 105 21.76 -1.66 -16.35
CA SER A 105 21.11 -0.77 -15.37
C SER A 105 20.16 0.22 -16.05
N ASP A 106 20.59 0.86 -17.14
CA ASP A 106 19.77 1.81 -17.89
C ASP A 106 18.52 1.12 -18.46
N ARG A 107 18.67 -0.05 -19.09
CA ARG A 107 17.55 -0.83 -19.62
C ARG A 107 16.52 -1.20 -18.55
N ILE A 108 16.97 -1.62 -17.36
CA ILE A 108 16.07 -1.96 -16.25
C ILE A 108 15.30 -0.71 -15.79
N ARG A 109 15.97 0.44 -15.66
CA ARG A 109 15.33 1.70 -15.27
C ARG A 109 14.30 2.16 -16.30
N ASP A 110 14.63 2.02 -17.59
CA ASP A 110 13.74 2.39 -18.69
C ASP A 110 12.49 1.50 -18.69
N GLU A 111 12.65 0.17 -18.59
CA GLU A 111 11.53 -0.78 -18.55
C GLU A 111 10.61 -0.54 -17.33
N ILE A 112 11.19 -0.23 -16.17
CA ILE A 112 10.42 0.12 -14.96
C ILE A 112 9.67 1.43 -15.14
N ALA A 113 10.31 2.46 -15.69
CA ALA A 113 9.69 3.75 -15.93
C ALA A 113 8.48 3.62 -16.87
N GLU A 114 8.63 2.85 -17.95
CA GLU A 114 7.57 2.59 -18.94
C GLU A 114 6.43 1.74 -18.36
N THR A 115 6.75 0.66 -17.66
CA THR A 115 5.74 -0.34 -17.22
C THR A 115 5.00 0.09 -15.95
N LEU A 116 5.69 0.75 -15.02
CA LEU A 116 5.17 1.07 -13.67
C LEU A 116 4.94 2.57 -13.45
N GLN A 117 5.14 3.39 -14.48
CA GLN A 117 4.94 4.86 -14.43
C GLN A 117 5.79 5.51 -13.33
N PHE A 118 7.05 5.10 -13.24
CA PHE A 118 8.05 5.74 -12.38
C PHE A 118 8.80 6.83 -13.13
N ASP A 119 9.21 7.88 -12.43
CA ASP A 119 10.30 8.70 -12.93
C ASP A 119 11.56 7.84 -12.96
N ARG A 120 12.23 7.78 -14.12
CA ARG A 120 13.49 7.07 -14.31
C ARG A 120 14.53 7.48 -13.27
N ALA A 121 14.54 8.73 -12.82
CA ALA A 121 15.46 9.25 -11.81
C ALA A 121 15.22 8.67 -10.40
N HIS A 122 14.02 8.18 -10.13
CA HIS A 122 13.59 7.66 -8.83
C HIS A 122 13.74 6.12 -8.70
N VAL A 123 14.50 5.49 -9.61
CA VAL A 123 14.83 4.06 -9.63
C VAL A 123 16.33 3.87 -9.49
#